data_AF-A0A7V8BUK6-F1
#
_entry.id   AF-A0A7V8BUK6-F1
#
_cell.length_a   1.000
_cell.length_b   1.000
_cell.length_c   1.000
_cell.angle_alpha   90.00
_cell.angle_beta   90.00
_cell.angle_gamma   90.00
#
_symmetry.space_group_name_H-M   'P 1'
#
loop_
_entity.id
_entity.type
_entity.pdbx_description
1 polymer ?
#
loop_
_entity_poly.entity_id
_entity_poly.type
_entity_poly.pdbx_seq_one_letter_code
_entity_poly.pdbx_strand_id
1 'polypeptide(L)'
;MTKLLHTAGFRVIQSFDLRVARSLLHDCACPHHGTTSCNCEYIVLLVYRGNNPPLTLVIHGYDDFSWCLIADSSSQPLDPQFPEVVIQILSPERRVLAFEAN
;
A
#
# COMPACT_ATOMS: atom_id res chain seq x y z
N MET A 1 -0.75 8.28 7.04
CA MET A 1 -0.28 6.88 6.84
C MET A 1 1.20 6.57 7.11
N THR A 2 2.18 6.86 6.25
CA THR A 2 3.59 6.35 6.42
C THR A 2 4.25 6.78 7.74
N LYS A 3 3.92 7.97 8.24
CA LYS A 3 4.37 8.49 9.54
C LYS A 3 4.04 7.56 10.72
N LEU A 4 2.89 6.88 10.69
CA LEU A 4 2.48 5.96 11.77
C LEU A 4 3.41 4.74 11.81
N LEU A 5 3.72 4.17 10.65
CA LEU A 5 4.64 3.04 10.52
C LEU A 5 6.06 3.42 10.95
N HIS A 6 6.55 4.61 10.56
CA HIS A 6 7.84 5.11 11.03
C HIS A 6 7.88 5.32 12.54
N THR A 7 6.82 5.90 13.12
CA THR A 7 6.70 6.08 14.58
C THR A 7 6.70 4.75 15.33
N ALA A 8 6.10 3.71 14.74
CA ALA A 8 6.10 2.36 15.28
C ALA A 8 7.45 1.62 15.12
N GLY A 9 8.48 2.27 14.56
CA GLY A 9 9.81 1.70 14.39
C GLY A 9 10.00 0.87 13.12
N PHE A 10 9.04 0.89 12.18
CA PHE A 10 9.21 0.23 10.89
C PHE A 10 10.01 1.10 9.91
N ARG A 11 10.82 0.42 9.10
CA ARG A 11 11.45 1.04 7.94
C ARG A 11 10.51 0.88 6.75
N VAL A 12 10.15 1.98 6.10
CA VAL A 12 9.25 2.01 4.94
C VAL A 12 10.03 2.51 3.73
N ILE A 13 9.97 1.77 2.63
CA ILE A 13 10.56 2.15 1.34
C ILE A 13 9.46 2.22 0.31
N GLN A 14 9.35 3.34 -0.41
CA GLN A 14 8.45 3.44 -1.56
C GLN A 14 9.13 2.84 -2.78
N SER A 15 8.61 1.72 -3.28
CA SER A 15 9.17 0.99 -4.43
C SER A 15 8.50 1.36 -5.75
N PHE A 16 7.27 1.85 -5.70
CA PHE A 16 6.53 2.28 -6.89
C PHE A 16 5.58 3.44 -6.58
N ASP A 17 5.42 4.35 -7.56
CA ASP A 17 4.45 5.44 -7.52
C ASP A 17 3.83 5.65 -8.90
N LEU A 18 2.54 5.38 -9.01
CA LEU A 18 1.78 5.52 -10.24
C LEU A 18 1.65 6.98 -10.67
N ARG A 19 1.77 7.98 -9.80
CA ARG A 19 1.81 9.38 -10.29
C ARG A 19 2.98 9.60 -11.23
N VAL A 20 4.10 8.93 -10.97
CA VAL A 20 5.29 8.94 -11.83
C VAL A 20 5.11 7.99 -13.03
N ALA A 21 4.43 6.85 -12.84
CA ALA A 21 4.24 5.83 -13.88
C ALA A 21 2.91 5.93 -14.66
N ARG A 22 2.15 7.02 -14.48
CA ARG A 22 0.71 7.15 -14.84
C ARG A 22 0.43 6.93 -16.32
N SER A 23 1.42 7.11 -17.20
CA SER A 23 1.28 6.89 -18.64
C SER A 23 1.18 5.42 -19.05
N LEU A 24 1.39 4.46 -18.14
CA LEU A 24 1.56 3.05 -18.49
C LEU A 24 0.43 2.11 -17.99
N LEU A 25 -0.44 2.55 -17.08
CA LEU A 25 -1.45 1.68 -16.46
C LEU A 25 -2.87 2.02 -16.96
N HIS A 26 -3.52 1.04 -17.60
CA HIS A 26 -4.83 1.22 -18.27
C HIS A 26 -6.01 0.67 -17.46
N ASP A 27 -5.77 -0.20 -16.49
CA ASP A 27 -6.82 -0.83 -15.68
C ASP A 27 -6.91 -0.20 -14.29
N CYS A 28 -7.71 0.85 -14.17
CA CYS A 28 -8.03 1.49 -12.90
C CYS A 28 -9.55 1.70 -12.79
N ALA A 29 -10.15 1.29 -11.68
CA ALA A 29 -11.58 1.44 -11.41
C ALA A 29 -12.03 2.88 -11.09
N CYS A 30 -11.15 3.88 -11.28
CA CYS A 30 -11.50 5.27 -11.07
C CYS A 30 -12.48 5.74 -12.16
N PRO A 31 -13.60 6.37 -11.79
CA PRO A 31 -14.59 6.85 -12.77
C PRO A 31 -14.04 7.95 -13.69
N HIS A 32 -12.93 8.59 -13.30
CA HIS A 32 -12.28 9.65 -14.06
C HIS A 32 -11.03 9.18 -14.81
N HIS A 33 -10.72 7.88 -14.82
CA HIS A 33 -9.51 7.35 -15.42
C HIS A 33 -9.36 7.76 -16.90
N GLY A 34 -8.14 8.09 -17.31
CA GLY A 34 -7.83 8.57 -18.67
C GLY A 34 -8.22 10.02 -18.95
N THR A 35 -8.86 10.73 -18.01
CA THR A 35 -9.21 12.14 -18.16
C THR A 35 -8.25 13.07 -17.43
N THR A 36 -8.32 14.38 -17.71
CA THR A 36 -7.59 15.41 -16.96
C THR A 36 -8.02 15.52 -15.49
N SER A 37 -9.20 15.00 -15.14
CA SER A 37 -9.74 14.98 -13.78
C SER A 37 -9.27 13.75 -12.98
N CYS A 38 -8.52 12.83 -13.60
CA CYS A 38 -7.96 11.67 -12.93
C CYS A 38 -6.91 12.07 -11.88
N ASN A 39 -7.20 11.81 -10.60
CA ASN A 39 -6.32 12.05 -9.47
C ASN A 39 -5.80 10.75 -8.83
N CYS A 40 -5.93 9.60 -9.51
CA CYS A 40 -5.53 8.31 -8.98
C CYS A 40 -4.11 8.32 -8.39
N GLU A 41 -4.01 7.80 -7.18
CA GLU A 41 -2.78 7.48 -6.49
C GLU A 41 -2.67 5.95 -6.42
N TYR A 42 -1.53 5.40 -6.81
CA TYR A 42 -1.22 4.01 -6.53
C TYR A 42 0.24 3.93 -6.12
N ILE A 43 0.50 3.53 -4.88
CA ILE A 43 1.82 3.54 -4.28
C ILE A 43 2.10 2.14 -3.75
N VAL A 44 3.26 1.59 -4.07
CA VAL A 44 3.73 0.34 -3.44
C VAL A 44 4.80 0.70 -2.43
N LEU A 45 4.57 0.28 -1.18
CA LEU A 45 5.49 0.42 -0.08
C LEU A 45 5.98 -0.95 0.37
N LEU A 46 7.28 -1.04 0.65
CA LEU A 46 7.90 -2.18 1.33
C LEU A 46 8.10 -1.79 2.79
N VAL A 47 7.44 -2.52 3.70
CA VAL A 47 7.48 -2.30 5.14
C VAL A 47 8.34 -3.37 5.78
N TYR A 48 9.45 -2.97 6.39
CA TYR A 48 10.43 -3.86 7.00
C TYR A 48 10.34 -3.82 8.53
N ARG A 49 10.37 -5.02 9.13
CA ARG A 49 10.56 -5.23 10.57
C ARG A 49 11.93 -5.86 10.80
N GLY A 50 12.91 -5.05 11.17
CA GLY A 50 14.30 -5.50 11.29
C GLY A 50 14.85 -5.98 9.94
N ASN A 51 15.50 -7.15 9.94
CA ASN A 51 16.10 -7.76 8.74
C ASN A 51 15.21 -8.82 8.08
N ASN A 52 13.92 -8.90 8.46
CA ASN A 52 12.96 -9.83 7.88
C ASN A 52 12.53 -9.40 6.47
N PRO A 53 11.95 -10.33 5.67
CA PRO A 53 11.32 -9.97 4.40
C PRO A 53 10.28 -8.86 4.58
N PRO A 54 10.20 -7.91 3.63
CA PRO A 54 9.25 -6.81 3.73
C PRO A 54 7.84 -7.30 3.48
N LEU A 55 6.90 -6.75 4.24
CA LEU A 55 5.50 -6.76 3.88
C LEU A 55 5.25 -5.73 2.77
N THR A 56 4.56 -6.13 1.72
CA THR A 56 4.19 -5.22 0.63
C THR A 56 2.84 -4.59 0.93
N LEU A 57 2.82 -3.26 1.07
CA LEU A 57 1.61 -2.48 1.24
C LEU A 57 1.34 -1.73 -0.06
N VAL A 58 0.22 -2.05 -0.69
CA VAL A 58 -0.30 -1.34 -1.85
C VAL A 58 -1.31 -0.32 -1.37
N ILE A 59 -1.10 0.95 -1.69
CA ILE A 59 -2.04 2.02 -1.41
C ILE A 59 -2.66 2.41 -2.73
N HIS A 60 -3.98 2.39 -2.82
CA HIS A 60 -4.70 2.91 -3.96
C HIS A 60 -5.70 3.96 -3.45
N GLY A 61 -5.74 5.11 -4.10
CA GLY A 61 -6.74 6.13 -3.80
C GLY A 61 -7.14 6.93 -5.02
N TYR A 62 -8.30 7.56 -4.91
CA TYR A 62 -8.81 8.58 -5.80
C TYR A 62 -9.79 9.44 -5.01
N ASP A 63 -9.92 10.71 -5.38
CA ASP A 63 -10.70 11.71 -4.63
C ASP A 63 -10.31 11.72 -3.14
N ASP A 64 -11.30 11.65 -2.23
CA ASP A 64 -11.09 11.62 -0.79
C ASP A 64 -11.01 10.20 -0.22
N PHE A 65 -10.82 9.19 -1.09
CA PHE A 65 -10.77 7.78 -0.71
C PHE A 65 -9.39 7.19 -1.01
N SER A 66 -8.78 6.62 0.03
CA SER A 66 -7.61 5.76 -0.10
C SER A 66 -7.90 4.46 0.63
N TRP A 67 -7.49 3.34 0.06
CA TRP A 67 -7.48 2.05 0.72
C TRP A 67 -6.09 1.43 0.61
N CYS A 68 -5.73 0.69 1.65
CA CYS A 68 -4.53 -0.14 1.65
C CYS A 68 -4.88 -1.59 1.41
N LEU A 69 -4.02 -2.28 0.68
CA LEU A 69 -3.99 -3.73 0.54
C LEU A 69 -2.62 -4.23 0.99
N ILE A 70 -2.60 -5.38 1.65
CA ILE A 70 -1.35 -6.09 1.96
C ILE A 70 -1.19 -7.16 0.89
N ALA A 71 -0.18 -7.05 0.04
CA ALA A 71 0.07 -8.03 -0.99
C ALA A 71 1.05 -9.11 -0.49
N ASP A 72 0.71 -10.37 -0.72
CA ASP A 72 1.69 -11.46 -0.62
C ASP A 72 2.54 -11.44 -1.89
N SER A 73 3.74 -10.87 -1.79
CA SER A 73 4.62 -10.70 -2.94
C SER A 73 6.03 -11.21 -2.70
N SER A 74 6.30 -11.79 -1.53
CA SER A 74 7.62 -12.34 -1.21
C SER A 74 7.64 -13.83 -1.46
N SER A 75 8.66 -14.31 -2.17
CA SER A 75 8.95 -15.76 -2.28
C SER A 75 9.36 -16.40 -0.94
N GLN A 76 9.37 -15.63 0.14
CA GLN A 76 9.69 -16.05 1.50
C GLN A 76 8.46 -15.80 2.39
N PRO A 77 8.11 -16.74 3.28
CA PRO A 77 6.98 -16.57 4.17
C PRO A 77 7.18 -15.35 5.08
N LEU A 78 6.16 -14.50 5.17
CA LEU A 78 6.10 -13.45 6.17
C LEU A 78 5.89 -14.06 7.56
N ASP A 79 6.35 -13.36 8.60
CA ASP A 79 5.90 -13.61 9.97
C ASP A 79 4.37 -13.44 10.01
N PRO A 80 3.59 -14.46 10.40
CA PRO A 80 2.13 -14.40 10.39
C PRO A 80 1.53 -13.23 11.21
N GLN A 81 2.24 -12.76 12.24
CA GLN A 81 1.78 -11.64 13.07
C GLN A 81 2.06 -10.27 12.41
N PHE A 82 2.95 -10.22 11.43
CA PHE A 82 3.41 -8.96 10.87
C PHE A 82 2.30 -8.18 10.13
N PRO A 83 1.45 -8.82 9.29
CA PRO A 83 0.28 -8.16 8.71
C PRO A 83 -0.68 -7.59 9.76
N GLU A 84 -0.97 -8.36 10.81
CA GLU A 84 -1.90 -7.95 11.87
C GLU A 84 -1.42 -6.69 12.60
N VAL A 85 -0.13 -6.63 12.94
CA VAL A 85 0.47 -5.46 13.60
C VAL A 85 0.41 -4.22 12.68
N VAL A 86 0.70 -4.39 11.39
CA VAL A 86 0.59 -3.29 10.41
C VAL A 86 -0.85 -2.81 10.30
N ILE A 87 -1.83 -3.72 10.21
CA ILE A 87 -3.26 -3.38 10.19
C ILE A 87 -3.63 -2.59 11.45
N GLN A 88 -3.23 -3.05 12.63
CA GLN A 88 -3.52 -2.36 13.89
C GLN A 88 -2.97 -0.93 13.92
N ILE A 89 -1.73 -0.71 13.46
CA ILE A 89 -1.11 0.63 13.44
C ILE A 89 -1.81 1.56 12.45
N LEU A 90 -2.34 1.03 11.35
CA LEU A 90 -2.99 1.82 10.30
C LEU A 90 -4.52 1.96 10.50
N SER A 91 -5.11 1.11 11.34
CA SER A 91 -6.55 1.10 11.66
C SER A 91 -7.12 2.39 12.27
N PRO A 92 -6.36 3.24 13.01
CA PRO A 92 -6.86 4.53 13.47
C PRO A 92 -7.25 5.48 12.33
N GLU A 93 -6.71 5.29 11.11
CA GLU A 93 -7.05 6.11 9.94
C GLU A 93 -8.23 5.54 9.12
N ARG A 94 -8.90 4.47 9.61
CA ARG A 94 -10.10 3.81 9.02
C ARG A 94 -10.09 3.73 7.48
N ARG A 95 -9.28 2.83 6.88
CA ARG A 95 -9.44 2.28 5.50
C ARG A 95 -8.30 1.32 5.11
N VAL A 96 -8.08 0.26 5.88
CA VAL A 96 -7.18 -0.84 5.46
C VAL A 96 -8.03 -2.07 5.17
N LEU A 97 -7.94 -2.60 3.95
CA LEU A 97 -8.55 -3.86 3.58
C LEU A 97 -7.43 -4.90 3.45
N ALA A 98 -7.47 -5.96 4.24
CA ALA A 98 -6.63 -7.12 3.96
C ALA A 98 -7.13 -7.75 2.66
N PHE A 99 -6.24 -8.02 1.71
CA PHE A 99 -6.58 -8.69 0.45
C PHE A 99 -5.48 -9.68 0.12
N GLU A 100 -5.83 -10.95 0.00
CA GLU A 100 -4.90 -11.98 -0.48
C GLU A 100 -4.93 -11.96 -2.02
N ALA A 101 -3.79 -11.69 -2.64
CA ALA A 101 -3.66 -11.83 -4.09
C ALA A 101 -3.61 -13.33 -4.42
N ASN A 102 -4.59 -13.78 -5.20
CA ASN A 102 -4.75 -15.16 -5.65
C ASN A 102 -3.76 -15.51 -6.78
#